data_AF-A0A3B9FPY0-F1
#
_entry.id   AF-A0A3B9FPY0-F1
#
_cell.length_a   1.000
_cell.length_b   1.000
_cell.length_c   1.000
_cell.angle_alpha   90.00
_cell.angle_beta   90.00
_cell.angle_gamma   90.00
#
_symmetry.space_group_name_H-M   'P 1'
#
loop_
_entity.id
_entity.type
_entity.pdbx_description
1 polymer ?
#
loop_
_entity_poly.entity_id
_entity_poly.type
_entity_poly.pdbx_seq_one_letter_code
_entity_poly.pdbx_strand_id
1 'polypeptide(L)' 'MNFFGTDGIRGHYGGKLLNDDFAYSLGCALGGYLNASGPDPSVLLARDTRPSGEKLMVALS' A
#
# COMPACT_ATOMS: atom_id res chain seq x y z
N MET A 1 -12.27 -10.90 -3.23
CA MET A 1 -10.99 -11.00 -3.98
C MET A 1 -9.91 -11.31 -2.97
N ASN A 2 -8.92 -12.14 -3.33
CA ASN A 2 -7.77 -12.39 -2.46
C ASN A 2 -6.58 -11.58 -2.99
N PHE A 3 -6.17 -10.53 -2.26
CA PHE A 3 -5.05 -9.67 -2.66
C PHE A 3 -3.69 -10.17 -2.16
N PHE A 4 -3.69 -11.03 -1.13
CA PHE A 4 -2.47 -11.54 -0.51
C PHE A 4 -2.21 -12.99 -0.93
N GLY A 5 -1.06 -13.22 -1.58
CA GLY A 5 -0.55 -14.56 -1.91
C GLY A 5 0.74 -14.89 -1.16
N THR A 6 1.48 -15.90 -1.66
CA THR A 6 2.78 -16.30 -1.09
C THR A 6 3.78 -15.14 -1.02
N ASP A 7 3.73 -14.24 -2.01
CA ASP A 7 4.60 -13.06 -2.09
C ASP A 7 3.94 -11.77 -1.56
N GLY A 8 2.84 -11.89 -0.81
CA GLY A 8 2.00 -10.75 -0.43
C GLY A 8 1.26 -10.15 -1.64
N ILE A 9 1.20 -8.82 -1.72
CA ILE A 9 0.65 -8.09 -2.86
C ILE A 9 1.78 -7.83 -3.85
N ARG A 10 1.77 -8.51 -5.00
CA ARG A 10 2.85 -8.44 -5.98
C ARG A 10 2.33 -8.42 -7.41
N GLY A 11 3.01 -7.66 -8.28
CA GLY A 11 2.68 -7.57 -9.70
C GLY A 11 3.58 -6.60 -10.44
N HIS A 12 3.34 -6.44 -11.74
CA HIS A 12 3.96 -5.37 -12.53
C HIS A 12 3.30 -4.03 -12.18
N TYR A 13 4.12 -2.99 -12.05
CA TYR A 13 3.63 -1.63 -11.87
C TYR A 13 2.74 -1.20 -13.05
N GLY A 14 1.59 -0.59 -12.75
CA GLY A 14 0.57 -0.24 -13.74
C GLY A 14 -0.31 -1.42 -14.17
N GLY A 15 -0.08 -2.61 -13.61
CA GLY A 15 -0.94 -3.76 -13.83
C GLY A 15 -2.23 -3.69 -13.02
N LYS A 16 -3.06 -4.73 -13.13
CA LYS A 16 -4.38 -4.80 -12.48
C LYS A 16 -4.32 -4.72 -10.94
N LEU A 17 -3.23 -5.17 -10.32
CA LEU A 17 -3.10 -5.28 -8.86
C LEU A 17 -2.10 -4.29 -8.25
N LEU A 18 -1.00 -3.97 -8.94
CA LEU A 18 0.04 -3.08 -8.41
C LEU A 18 0.06 -1.77 -9.21
N ASN A 19 -0.77 -0.82 -8.81
CA ASN A 19 -0.92 0.51 -9.43
C ASN A 19 -1.25 1.57 -8.36
N ASP A 20 -1.24 2.83 -8.77
CA ASP A 20 -1.41 3.98 -7.87
C ASP A 20 -2.81 3.98 -7.20
N ASP A 21 -3.88 3.64 -7.93
CA ASP A 21 -5.24 3.58 -7.40
C ASP A 21 -5.37 2.52 -6.29
N PHE A 22 -4.77 1.36 -6.50
CA PHE A 22 -4.74 0.29 -5.51
C PHE A 22 -3.95 0.71 -4.26
N ALA A 23 -2.77 1.33 -4.45
CA ALA A 23 -1.95 1.81 -3.34
C ALA A 23 -2.70 2.85 -2.49
N TYR A 24 -3.39 3.80 -3.13
CA TYR A 24 -4.25 4.77 -2.46
C TYR A 24 -5.38 4.10 -1.67
N SER A 25 -6.09 3.16 -2.29
CA SER A 25 -7.16 2.42 -1.61
C SER A 25 -6.63 1.62 -0.40
N LEU A 26 -5.44 1.04 -0.51
CA LEU A 26 -4.79 0.34 0.60
C LEU A 26 -4.42 1.30 1.73
N GLY A 27 -3.93 2.50 1.42
CA GLY A 27 -3.64 3.56 2.39
C GLY A 27 -4.88 3.98 3.18
N CYS A 28 -5.99 4.25 2.49
CA CYS A 28 -7.27 4.56 3.15
C CYS A 28 -7.75 3.42 4.06
N ALA A 29 -7.66 2.17 3.59
CA ALA A 29 -8.07 1.01 4.36
C ALA A 29 -7.20 0.83 5.62
N LEU A 30 -5.87 0.98 5.50
CA LEU A 30 -4.94 0.91 6.62
C LEU A 30 -5.20 2.03 7.63
N GLY A 31 -5.38 3.27 7.17
CA GLY A 31 -5.70 4.41 8.04
C GLY A 31 -7.01 4.21 8.81
N GLY A 32 -8.06 3.73 8.13
CA GLY A 32 -9.33 3.41 8.77
C GLY A 32 -9.20 2.32 9.84
N TYR A 33 -8.42 1.27 9.55
CA TYR A 33 -8.15 0.19 10.51
C TYR A 33 -7.36 0.68 11.74
N LEU A 34 -6.31 1.48 11.53
CA LEU A 34 -5.46 1.99 12.59
C LEU A 34 -6.20 2.95 13.51
N ASN A 35 -7.01 3.86 12.95
CA ASN A 35 -7.84 4.79 13.73
C ASN A 35 -8.86 4.05 14.61
N ALA A 36 -9.32 2.87 14.20
CA ALA A 36 -10.19 2.02 15.01
C ALA A 36 -9.44 1.22 16.09
N SER A 37 -8.10 1.10 15.98
CA SER A 37 -7.27 0.25 16.83
C SER A 37 -6.73 0.96 18.08
N GLY A 38 -6.70 2.29 18.10
CA GLY A 38 -6.24 3.08 19.25
C GLY A 38 -5.87 4.53 18.89
N PRO A 39 -5.56 5.36 19.90
CA PRO A 39 -5.14 6.73 19.67
C PRO A 39 -3.74 6.81 19.06
N ASP A 40 -3.52 7.84 18.23
CA ASP A 40 -2.23 8.25 17.65
C ASP A 40 -1.42 7.12 16.97
N PRO A 41 -1.98 6.42 15.97
CA PRO A 41 -1.25 5.39 15.26
C PRO A 41 -0.09 5.98 14.46
N SER A 42 1.02 5.25 14.38
CA SER A 42 2.17 5.59 13.54
C SER A 42 2.54 4.41 12.65
N VAL A 43 2.98 4.70 11.43
CA VAL A 43 3.36 3.70 10.42
C VAL A 43 4.72 4.05 9.86
N LEU A 44 5.62 3.06 9.81
CA LEU A 44 6.88 3.17 9.10
C LEU A 44 6.69 2.72 7.65
N LEU A 45 6.90 3.63 6.71
CA LEU A 45 6.90 3.32 5.28
C LEU A 45 8.33 3.16 4.76
N ALA A 46 8.56 2.11 3.98
CA ALA A 46 9.85 1.81 3.36
C ALA A 46 9.66 1.29 1.93
N ARG A 47 10.66 1.53 1.08
CA ARG A 47 10.71 1.03 -0.31
C ARG A 47 12.10 0.51 -0.66
N ASP A 48 12.18 -0.32 -1.69
CA ASP A 48 13.44 -0.66 -2.34
C ASP A 48 13.89 0.44 -3.32
N THR A 49 14.87 0.13 -4.18
CA THR A 49 15.45 1.06 -5.16
C THR A 49 14.67 1.14 -6.48
N ARG A 50 13.53 0.46 -6.63
CA ARG A 50 12.76 0.49 -7.88
C ARG A 50 12.13 1.87 -8.09
N PRO A 51 12.23 2.46 -9.30
CA PRO A 51 11.62 3.76 -9.59
C PRO A 51 10.11 3.82 -9.34
N SER A 52 9.39 2.73 -9.61
CA SER A 52 7.94 2.67 -9.36
C SER A 52 7.59 2.77 -7.87
N GLY A 53 8.53 2.45 -6.97
CA GLY A 53 8.33 2.54 -5.53
C GLY A 53 8.09 3.96 -5.03
N GLU A 54 8.62 4.98 -5.72
CA GLU A 54 8.37 6.38 -5.36
C GLU A 54 6.89 6.76 -5.53
N LYS A 55 6.31 6.46 -6.69
CA LYS A 55 4.90 6.74 -6.96
C LYS A 55 3.96 5.94 -6.06
N LEU A 56 4.25 4.64 -5.87
CA LEU A 56 3.45 3.79 -5.00
C LEU A 56 3.49 4.25 -3.54
N MET A 57 4.65 4.71 -3.05
CA MET A 57 4.77 5.23 -1.69
C MET A 57 3.97 6.54 -1.51
N VAL A 58 4.05 7.46 -2.48
CA VAL A 58 3.26 8.71 -2.46
C VAL A 58 1.76 8.44 -2.54
N ALA A 59 1.33 7.48 -3.35
CA ALA A 59 -0.07 7.12 -3.45
C ALA A 59 -0.61 6.45 -2.17
N LEU A 60 0.23 5.67 -1.47
CA LEU A 60 -0.12 4.97 -0.24
C LEU A 60 -0.24 5.89 0.99
N SER A 61 0.60 6.94 1.06
CA SER A 61 0.69 7.87 2.19
C SER A 61 -0.40 8.93 2.17
#